data_AF-A0A516TKB2-F1
#
_entry.id   AF-A0A516TKB2-F1
#
_cell.length_a   1.000
_cell.length_b   1.000
_cell.length_c   1.000
_cell.angle_alpha   90.00
_cell.angle_beta   90.00
_cell.angle_gamma   90.00
#
_symmetry.space_group_name_H-M   'P 1'
#
loop_
_entity.id
_entity.type
_entity.pdbx_description
1 polymer ?
#
loop_
_entity_poly.entity_id
_entity_poly.type
_entity_poly.pdbx_seq_one_letter_code
_entity_poly.pdbx_strand_id
1 'polypeptide(L)'
;MMKLKEEKIDSELIKEFITELVNQLRAQDTYGNWEGKKNEELLKDYIIDAQKRKEIPIIGDPDPDILWRIELFFNAVALTIEKKTGVLVVPMMSMHHEGFGRVVLFGGRLVVINKTLRDVHRFGYPSLEKLGEAGAKYATLGIEMISRFPEAARFEG
;
A
#
# COMPACT_ATOMS: atom_id res chain seq x y z
N MET A 1 15.44 2.56 -15.50
CA MET A 1 14.72 3.16 -14.35
C MET A 1 13.75 4.18 -14.92
N MET A 2 12.46 3.90 -14.87
CA MET A 2 11.44 4.82 -15.40
C MET A 2 11.45 6.08 -14.54
N LYS A 3 11.91 7.19 -15.11
CA LYS A 3 11.85 8.49 -14.44
C LYS A 3 10.38 8.89 -14.40
N LEU A 4 9.75 8.76 -13.24
CA LEU A 4 8.49 9.42 -12.97
C LEU A 4 8.74 10.91 -13.16
N LYS A 5 8.12 11.52 -14.18
CA LYS A 5 7.93 12.96 -14.19
C LYS A 5 7.21 13.32 -12.89
N GLU A 6 7.51 14.47 -12.31
CA GLU A 6 6.68 15.08 -11.27
C GLU A 6 5.34 15.49 -11.90
N GLU A 7 4.55 14.51 -12.30
CA GLU A 7 3.16 14.72 -12.62
C GLU A 7 2.41 14.73 -11.30
N LYS A 8 1.60 15.77 -11.12
CA LYS A 8 0.71 15.91 -9.99
C LYS A 8 -0.14 14.64 -9.90
N ILE A 9 -0.01 13.91 -8.80
CA ILE A 9 -0.78 12.69 -8.57
C ILE A 9 -2.27 13.04 -8.56
N ASP A 10 -3.07 12.23 -9.24
CA ASP A 10 -4.52 12.44 -9.33
C ASP A 10 -5.14 12.46 -7.93
N SER A 11 -5.77 13.59 -7.59
CA SER A 11 -6.42 13.81 -6.31
C SER A 11 -7.56 12.84 -6.04
N GLU A 12 -8.22 12.34 -7.09
CA GLU A 12 -9.27 11.36 -6.93
C GLU A 12 -8.69 10.00 -6.54
N LEU A 13 -7.59 9.60 -7.19
CA LEU A 13 -6.89 8.36 -6.84
C LEU A 13 -6.33 8.39 -5.42
N ILE A 14 -5.88 9.56 -4.94
CA ILE A 14 -5.49 9.75 -3.54
C ILE A 14 -6.65 9.48 -2.59
N LYS A 15 -7.84 10.03 -2.86
CA LYS A 15 -9.03 9.82 -2.02
C LYS A 15 -9.46 8.36 -2.03
N GLU A 16 -9.54 7.75 -3.21
CA GLU A 16 -9.92 6.34 -3.35
C GLU A 16 -8.98 5.43 -2.58
N PHE A 17 -7.66 5.63 -2.69
CA PHE A 17 -6.69 4.86 -1.92
C PHE A 17 -6.90 5.01 -0.40
N ILE A 18 -7.12 6.24 0.09
CA ILE A 18 -7.38 6.47 1.52
C ILE A 18 -8.67 5.77 1.96
N THR A 19 -9.73 5.84 1.14
CA THR A 19 -10.98 5.12 1.39
C THR A 19 -10.76 3.62 1.46
N GLU A 20 -10.01 3.03 0.53
CA GLU A 20 -9.71 1.59 0.56
C GLU A 20 -8.85 1.19 1.76
N LEU A 21 -7.90 2.02 2.18
CA LEU A 21 -7.09 1.74 3.37
C LEU A 21 -7.94 1.73 4.65
N VAL A 22 -8.90 2.66 4.75
CA VAL A 22 -9.88 2.65 5.85
C VAL A 22 -10.76 1.41 5.79
N ASN A 23 -11.25 1.03 4.61
CA ASN A 23 -12.07 -0.17 4.45
C ASN A 23 -11.30 -1.43 4.87
N GLN A 24 -10.02 -1.54 4.48
CA GLN A 24 -9.14 -2.62 4.90
C GLN A 24 -9.01 -2.71 6.42
N LEU A 25 -8.83 -1.58 7.11
CA LEU A 25 -8.80 -1.56 8.58
C LEU A 25 -10.16 -1.97 9.17
N ARG A 26 -11.25 -1.37 8.71
CA ARG A 26 -12.59 -1.67 9.23
C ARG A 26 -12.99 -3.13 9.03
N ALA A 27 -12.55 -3.77 7.95
CA ALA A 27 -12.81 -5.19 7.69
C ALA A 27 -12.16 -6.12 8.74
N GLN A 28 -11.17 -5.63 9.48
CA GLN A 28 -10.46 -6.40 10.52
C GLN A 28 -11.08 -6.20 11.91
N ASP A 29 -12.03 -5.28 12.05
CA ASP A 29 -12.69 -4.95 13.32
C ASP A 29 -13.84 -5.91 13.63
N THR A 30 -13.52 -7.20 13.77
CA THR A 30 -14.50 -8.29 13.98
C THR A 30 -15.40 -8.08 15.20
N TYR A 31 -14.93 -7.35 16.22
CA TYR A 31 -15.66 -7.13 17.48
C TYR A 31 -16.20 -5.70 17.64
N GLY A 32 -16.08 -4.84 16.61
CA GLY A 32 -16.61 -3.48 16.65
C GLY A 32 -15.86 -2.52 17.58
N ASN A 33 -14.59 -2.79 17.90
CA ASN A 33 -13.75 -1.94 18.76
C ASN A 33 -13.51 -0.54 18.16
N TRP A 34 -13.72 -0.39 16.85
CA TRP A 34 -13.52 0.83 16.07
C TRP A 34 -14.84 1.42 15.54
N GLU A 35 -15.98 0.89 15.99
CA GLU A 35 -17.28 1.51 15.74
C GLU A 35 -17.29 2.94 16.30
N GLY A 36 -17.84 3.88 15.51
CA GLY A 36 -17.89 5.30 15.87
C GLY A 36 -16.56 6.05 15.79
N LYS A 37 -15.40 5.38 15.65
CA LYS A 37 -14.12 6.06 15.42
C LYS A 37 -14.09 6.70 14.04
N LYS A 38 -13.53 7.91 13.98
CA LYS A 38 -13.35 8.64 12.72
C LYS A 38 -12.26 7.97 11.86
N ASN A 39 -12.37 8.10 10.55
CA ASN A 39 -11.41 7.49 9.61
C ASN A 39 -9.97 7.97 9.86
N GLU A 40 -9.78 9.23 10.19
CA GLU A 40 -8.46 9.81 10.50
C GLU A 40 -7.85 9.18 11.76
N GLU A 41 -8.68 8.75 12.72
CA GLU A 41 -8.21 8.09 13.93
C GLU A 41 -7.67 6.68 13.65
N LEU A 42 -8.27 5.97 12.69
CA LEU A 42 -7.81 4.63 12.27
C LEU A 42 -6.48 4.69 11.53
N LEU A 43 -6.19 5.81 10.87
CA LEU A 43 -4.97 5.99 10.09
C LEU A 43 -3.81 6.56 10.89
N LYS A 44 -4.00 6.90 12.18
CA LYS A 44 -2.97 7.52 13.04
C LYS A 44 -1.66 6.72 13.07
N ASP A 45 -1.74 5.40 13.07
CA ASP A 45 -0.57 4.52 13.16
C ASP A 45 0.24 4.44 11.86
N TYR A 46 -0.28 5.00 10.77
CA TYR A 46 0.47 5.23 9.54
C TYR A 46 1.19 6.58 9.54
N ILE A 47 0.89 7.47 10.50
CA ILE A 47 1.43 8.83 10.55
C ILE A 47 2.54 8.91 11.59
N ILE A 48 3.77 9.11 11.12
CA ILE A 48 4.96 9.22 11.96
C ILE A 48 5.75 10.45 11.51
N ASP A 49 6.07 11.31 12.48
CA ASP A 49 6.96 12.46 12.24
C ASP A 49 8.27 12.01 11.58
N ALA A 50 8.77 12.82 10.65
CA ALA A 50 9.93 12.46 9.84
C ALA A 50 11.23 12.31 10.65
N GLN A 51 11.38 13.06 11.75
CA GLN A 51 12.53 12.92 12.65
C GLN A 51 12.38 11.65 13.50
N LYS A 52 11.22 11.48 14.16
CA LYS A 52 10.93 10.26 14.94
C LYS A 52 11.10 8.99 14.13
N ARG A 53 10.66 8.99 12.87
CA ARG A 53 10.78 7.84 11.96
C ARG A 53 12.25 7.45 11.71
N LYS A 54 13.17 8.42 11.66
CA LYS A 54 14.61 8.16 11.47
C LYS A 54 15.29 7.66 12.74
N GLU A 55 14.75 8.01 13.91
CA GLU A 55 15.28 7.59 15.20
C GLU A 55 14.92 6.14 15.55
N ILE A 56 13.87 5.58 14.93
CA ILE A 56 13.49 4.17 15.13
C ILE A 56 14.69 3.26 14.74
N PRO A 57 15.19 2.43 15.67
CA PRO A 57 16.27 1.50 15.39
C PRO A 57 15.77 0.35 14.50
N ILE A 58 16.65 -0.14 13.62
CA ILE A 58 16.40 -1.29 12.75
C ILE A 58 17.18 -2.45 13.37
N ILE A 59 16.57 -3.10 14.37
CA ILE A 59 17.20 -4.18 15.13
C ILE A 59 16.23 -5.33 15.21
N GLY A 60 16.69 -6.53 14.86
CA GLY A 60 15.88 -7.75 14.88
C GLY A 60 14.70 -7.70 13.92
N ASP A 61 13.72 -8.58 14.14
CA ASP A 61 12.55 -8.66 13.29
C ASP A 61 11.60 -7.47 13.50
N PRO A 62 10.93 -6.98 12.44
CA PRO A 62 9.92 -5.94 12.59
C PRO A 62 8.74 -6.41 13.44
N ASP A 63 8.12 -5.45 14.13
CA ASP A 63 6.88 -5.68 14.87
C ASP A 63 5.79 -6.27 13.94
N PRO A 64 5.07 -7.34 14.34
CA PRO A 64 3.96 -7.89 13.57
C PRO A 64 2.91 -6.84 13.15
N ASP A 65 2.64 -5.83 13.99
CA ASP A 65 1.69 -4.76 13.67
C ASP A 65 2.19 -3.87 12.52
N ILE A 66 3.51 -3.66 12.42
CA ILE A 66 4.13 -2.95 11.30
C ILE A 66 3.95 -3.74 10.01
N LEU A 67 4.20 -5.06 10.06
CA LEU A 67 4.05 -5.94 8.90
C LEU A 67 2.60 -5.98 8.42
N TRP A 68 1.65 -6.07 9.35
CA TRP A 68 0.23 -6.04 9.07
C TRP A 68 -0.21 -4.72 8.44
N ARG A 69 0.28 -3.57 8.93
CA ARG A 69 0.02 -2.27 8.29
C ARG A 69 0.55 -2.19 6.86
N ILE A 70 1.70 -2.79 6.57
CA ILE A 70 2.24 -2.86 5.21
C ILE A 70 1.34 -3.72 4.32
N GLU A 71 0.87 -4.85 4.83
CA GLU A 71 -0.05 -5.74 4.12
C GLU A 71 -1.36 -5.02 3.77
N LEU A 72 -2.02 -4.38 4.75
CA LEU A 72 -3.25 -3.61 4.52
C LEU A 72 -3.02 -2.43 3.56
N PHE A 73 -1.86 -1.76 3.64
CA PHE A 73 -1.49 -0.72 2.69
C PHE A 73 -1.47 -1.23 1.26
N PHE A 74 -0.82 -2.38 1.01
CA PHE A 74 -0.74 -2.95 -0.35
C PHE A 74 -2.05 -3.61 -0.79
N ASN A 75 -2.88 -4.12 0.12
CA ASN A 75 -4.25 -4.54 -0.19
C ASN A 75 -5.09 -3.34 -0.68
N ALA A 76 -4.98 -2.20 -0.01
CA ALA A 76 -5.67 -0.97 -0.42
C ALA A 76 -5.19 -0.48 -1.80
N VAL A 77 -3.88 -0.55 -2.07
CA VAL A 77 -3.33 -0.28 -3.42
C VAL A 77 -3.94 -1.24 -4.45
N ALA A 78 -3.99 -2.54 -4.15
CA ALA A 78 -4.52 -3.55 -5.07
C ALA A 78 -6.00 -3.28 -5.41
N LEU A 79 -6.85 -3.04 -4.41
CA LEU A 79 -8.27 -2.70 -4.61
C LEU A 79 -8.46 -1.40 -5.39
N THR A 80 -7.60 -0.40 -5.15
CA THR A 80 -7.64 0.87 -5.90
C THR A 80 -7.34 0.62 -7.39
N ILE A 81 -6.36 -0.23 -7.71
CA ILE A 81 -6.04 -0.61 -9.10
C ILE A 81 -7.22 -1.38 -9.72
N GLU A 82 -7.78 -2.34 -8.99
CA GLU A 82 -8.91 -3.15 -9.46
C GLU A 82 -10.13 -2.27 -9.81
N LYS A 83 -10.50 -1.32 -8.94
CA LYS A 83 -11.59 -0.37 -9.20
C LYS A 83 -11.39 0.43 -10.49
N LYS A 84 -10.15 0.78 -10.84
CA LYS A 84 -9.83 1.57 -12.04
C LYS A 84 -9.72 0.73 -13.31
N THR A 85 -9.38 -0.54 -13.20
CA THR A 85 -9.00 -1.37 -14.35
C THR A 85 -9.96 -2.53 -14.63
N GLY A 86 -10.77 -2.90 -13.64
CA GLY A 86 -11.59 -4.11 -13.64
C GLY A 86 -10.77 -5.40 -13.56
N VAL A 87 -9.46 -5.34 -13.31
CA VAL A 87 -8.59 -6.49 -13.16
C VAL A 87 -8.38 -6.75 -11.68
N LEU A 88 -8.73 -7.96 -11.22
CA LEU A 88 -8.43 -8.41 -9.86
C LEU A 88 -6.93 -8.34 -9.61
N VAL A 89 -6.51 -7.61 -8.58
CA VAL A 89 -5.11 -7.50 -8.17
C VAL A 89 -4.92 -8.13 -6.80
N VAL A 90 -3.94 -9.02 -6.67
CA VAL A 90 -3.63 -9.72 -5.42
C VAL A 90 -2.19 -9.43 -4.98
N PRO A 91 -1.97 -8.89 -3.77
CA PRO A 91 -0.63 -8.71 -3.22
C PRO A 91 -0.09 -10.01 -2.61
N MET A 92 1.23 -10.15 -2.65
CA MET A 92 1.99 -11.17 -1.94
C MET A 92 3.22 -10.53 -1.31
N MET A 93 3.40 -10.74 -0.01
CA MET A 93 4.54 -10.23 0.74
C MET A 93 5.42 -11.39 1.22
N SER A 94 6.73 -11.25 1.08
CA SER A 94 7.72 -12.14 1.67
C SER A 94 8.74 -11.30 2.42
N MET A 95 8.89 -11.59 3.72
CA MET A 95 9.83 -10.91 4.62
C MET A 95 10.95 -11.86 5.04
N HIS A 96 12.14 -11.30 5.18
CA HIS A 96 13.29 -11.93 5.82
C HIS A 96 13.55 -11.25 7.17
N HIS A 97 14.50 -11.81 7.93
CA HIS A 97 14.97 -11.19 9.17
C HIS A 97 15.46 -9.75 8.94
N GLU A 98 15.44 -8.93 9.99
CA GLU A 98 15.96 -7.55 9.98
C GLU A 98 15.18 -6.54 9.12
N GLY A 99 13.96 -6.87 8.68
CA GLY A 99 13.11 -5.90 7.97
C GLY A 99 13.48 -5.69 6.50
N PHE A 100 14.00 -6.74 5.86
CA PHE A 100 14.17 -6.80 4.42
C PHE A 100 13.14 -7.71 3.80
N GLY A 101 12.64 -7.37 2.62
CA GLY A 101 11.67 -8.22 1.96
C GLY A 101 11.24 -7.69 0.61
N ARG A 102 10.12 -8.23 0.13
CA ARG A 102 9.52 -7.84 -1.12
C ARG A 102 8.00 -7.96 -1.04
N VAL A 103 7.32 -6.98 -1.62
CA VAL A 103 5.91 -7.05 -1.96
C VAL A 103 5.79 -7.06 -3.48
N VAL A 104 5.03 -8.01 -4.00
CA VAL A 104 4.63 -8.07 -5.40
C VAL A 104 3.10 -8.05 -5.48
N LEU A 105 2.55 -7.34 -6.46
CA LEU A 105 1.11 -7.39 -6.77
C LEU A 105 0.93 -8.04 -8.13
N PHE A 106 0.02 -8.99 -8.23
CA PHE A 106 -0.31 -9.71 -9.45
C PHE A 106 -1.68 -9.29 -9.97
N GLY A 107 -1.80 -8.99 -11.26
CA GLY A 107 -3.07 -9.04 -11.99
C GLY A 107 -2.97 -10.15 -13.04
N GLY A 108 -3.79 -11.19 -12.95
CA GLY A 108 -3.63 -12.40 -13.77
C GLY A 108 -2.22 -12.98 -13.63
N ARG A 109 -1.44 -13.00 -14.73
CA ARG A 109 -0.02 -13.43 -14.74
C ARG A 109 0.98 -12.29 -14.81
N LEU A 110 0.53 -11.04 -14.70
CA LEU A 110 1.37 -9.86 -14.73
C LEU A 110 1.73 -9.40 -13.32
N VAL A 111 3.02 -9.21 -13.05
CA VAL A 111 3.48 -8.47 -11.85
C VAL A 111 3.29 -6.98 -12.13
N VAL A 112 2.26 -6.37 -11.53
CA VAL A 112 1.90 -4.96 -11.74
C VAL A 112 2.70 -4.03 -10.83
N ILE A 113 3.10 -4.50 -9.64
CA ILE A 113 4.01 -3.82 -8.73
C ILE A 113 5.05 -4.82 -8.24
N ASN A 114 6.31 -4.39 -8.21
CA ASN A 114 7.42 -5.13 -7.61
C ASN A 114 8.23 -4.18 -6.74
N LYS A 115 8.03 -4.27 -5.43
CA LYS A 115 8.63 -3.36 -4.45
C LYS A 115 9.51 -4.13 -3.47
N THR A 116 10.81 -3.85 -3.52
CA THR A 116 11.73 -4.22 -2.44
C THR A 116 11.43 -3.39 -1.20
N LEU A 117 11.27 -4.07 -0.07
CA LEU A 117 11.11 -3.49 1.26
C LEU A 117 12.45 -3.50 2.00
N ARG A 118 12.75 -2.39 2.67
CA ARG A 118 13.92 -2.19 3.53
C ARG A 118 13.48 -1.30 4.68
N ASP A 119 14.16 -1.44 5.82
CA ASP A 119 13.92 -0.62 7.01
C ASP A 119 12.44 -0.61 7.43
N VAL A 120 11.72 -1.73 7.29
CA VAL A 120 10.25 -1.74 7.51
C VAL A 120 9.84 -1.38 8.93
N HIS A 121 10.72 -1.50 9.93
CA HIS A 121 10.51 -0.95 11.28
C HIS A 121 10.11 0.52 11.25
N ARG A 122 10.54 1.25 10.22
CA ARG A 122 10.29 2.67 9.99
C ARG A 122 9.08 2.94 9.09
N PHE A 123 8.24 1.96 8.82
CA PHE A 123 7.07 2.14 7.97
C PHE A 123 6.11 3.18 8.57
N GLY A 124 5.85 4.23 7.80
CA GLY A 124 5.02 5.37 8.21
C GLY A 124 5.31 6.61 7.36
N TYR A 125 4.38 7.56 7.37
CA TYR A 125 4.35 8.75 6.54
C TYR A 125 4.22 10.02 7.38
N PRO A 126 4.76 11.17 6.95
CA PRO A 126 4.75 12.38 7.77
C PRO A 126 3.36 13.03 7.89
N SER A 127 2.42 12.71 7.00
CA SER A 127 1.05 13.24 7.02
C SER A 127 0.10 12.33 6.24
N LEU A 128 -1.20 12.53 6.45
CA LEU A 128 -2.25 11.82 5.70
C LEU A 128 -2.17 12.06 4.19
N GLU A 129 -1.82 13.29 3.80
CA GLU A 129 -1.57 13.65 2.40
C GLU A 129 -0.41 12.83 1.82
N LYS A 130 0.71 12.71 2.53
CA LYS A 130 1.86 11.92 2.07
C LYS A 130 1.61 10.41 2.07
N LEU A 131 0.77 9.92 2.98
CA LEU A 131 0.27 8.55 2.95
C LEU A 131 -0.55 8.32 1.67
N GLY A 132 -1.50 9.22 1.40
CA GLY A 132 -2.38 9.16 0.23
C GLY A 132 -1.62 9.24 -1.09
N GLU A 133 -0.71 10.20 -1.23
CA GLU A 133 0.17 10.33 -2.40
C GLU A 133 0.99 9.06 -2.63
N ALA A 134 1.54 8.45 -1.57
CA ALA A 134 2.34 7.25 -1.71
C ALA A 134 1.54 6.04 -2.20
N GLY A 135 0.33 5.84 -1.67
CA GLY A 135 -0.58 4.78 -2.13
C GLY A 135 -1.03 5.00 -3.57
N ALA A 136 -1.51 6.19 -3.88
CA ALA A 136 -1.94 6.56 -5.23
C ALA A 136 -0.81 6.43 -6.26
N LYS A 137 0.43 6.75 -5.90
CA LYS A 137 1.60 6.52 -6.76
C LYS A 137 1.77 5.04 -7.15
N TYR A 138 1.62 4.11 -6.22
CA TYR A 138 1.67 2.68 -6.55
C TYR A 138 0.45 2.27 -7.39
N ALA A 139 -0.73 2.81 -7.11
CA ALA A 139 -1.92 2.54 -7.91
C ALA A 139 -1.73 3.02 -9.36
N THR A 140 -1.24 4.24 -9.59
CA THR A 140 -0.92 4.77 -10.93
C THR A 140 0.03 3.85 -11.68
N LEU A 141 1.11 3.39 -11.04
CA LEU A 141 2.07 2.47 -11.64
C LEU A 141 1.42 1.13 -12.03
N GLY A 142 0.56 0.58 -11.17
CA GLY A 142 -0.14 -0.67 -11.44
C GLY A 142 -1.14 -0.55 -12.59
N ILE A 143 -1.91 0.54 -12.62
CA ILE A 143 -2.84 0.87 -13.71
C ILE A 143 -2.10 1.01 -15.04
N GLU A 144 -0.96 1.71 -15.04
CA GLU A 144 -0.12 1.86 -16.23
C GLU A 144 0.40 0.50 -16.73
N MET A 145 0.90 -0.35 -15.81
CA MET A 145 1.38 -1.69 -16.15
C MET A 145 0.29 -2.55 -16.79
N ILE A 146 -0.92 -2.56 -16.21
CA ILE A 146 -2.07 -3.29 -16.77
C ILE A 146 -2.45 -2.74 -18.15
N SER A 147 -2.49 -1.43 -18.30
CA SER A 147 -2.84 -0.78 -19.56
C SER A 147 -1.85 -1.11 -20.68
N ARG A 148 -0.57 -1.31 -20.34
CA ARG A 148 0.50 -1.67 -21.28
C ARG A 148 0.52 -3.15 -21.64
N PHE A 149 0.08 -4.02 -20.73
CA PHE A 149 0.13 -5.48 -20.91
C PHE A 149 -1.22 -6.15 -20.56
N PRO A 150 -2.33 -5.77 -21.23
CA PRO A 150 -3.66 -6.23 -20.86
C PRO A 150 -3.85 -7.73 -21.02
N GLU A 151 -3.19 -8.35 -22.01
CA GLU A 151 -3.27 -9.80 -22.26
C GLU A 151 -2.70 -10.62 -21.09
N ALA A 152 -1.59 -10.20 -20.50
CA ALA A 152 -1.01 -10.86 -19.33
C ALA A 152 -1.84 -10.57 -18.06
N ALA A 153 -2.38 -9.36 -17.95
CA ALA A 153 -3.17 -8.92 -16.81
C ALA A 153 -4.53 -9.62 -16.72
N ARG A 154 -5.15 -9.92 -17.87
CA ARG A 154 -6.46 -10.60 -17.99
C ARG A 154 -6.32 -12.07 -18.37
N PHE A 155 -5.14 -12.63 -18.20
CA PHE A 155 -4.93 -14.05 -18.42
C PHE A 155 -5.56 -14.83 -17.26
N GLU A 156 -6.75 -15.38 -17.48
CA GLU A 156 -7.36 -16.37 -16.61
C GLU A 156 -6.98 -17.78 -17.07
N GLY A 157 -6.71 -18.66 -16.09
CA GLY A 157 -6.26 -20.04 -16.31
C GLY A 157 -7.38 -20.98 -16.70
#